data_AF-A0A7R9QDX2-F1
#
_entry.id   AF-A0A7R9QDX2-F1
#
_cell.length_a   1.000
_cell.length_b   1.000
_cell.length_c   1.000
_cell.angle_alpha   90.00
_cell.angle_beta   90.00
_cell.angle_gamma   90.00
#
_symmetry.space_group_name_H-M   'P 1'
#
loop_
_entity.id
_entity.type
_entity.pdbx_description
1 polymer ?
#
loop_
_entity_poly.entity_id
_entity_poly.type
_entity_poly.pdbx_seq_one_letter_code
_entity_poly.pdbx_strand_id
1 'polypeptide(L)'
;DAPGNVGFYDQLLGLKWVRENIHLFGGDKDRITIFGESAGSWSVSAHILSPLSKGMFKRAIMESGAHMYNKDRDVVTKAEALLNAKAIHAELIRELKCSILEDWLNSIELLGYHNINVLKVEEHYLKGVNTWDSQALRTAFSALLGDAINICPTYLFAKRFAQTVKESQSVYSYQLLYASDYFAKKMSCDIKTMGICHAMDVPFVFGLPLLSPNDYSQEDIDFAKYVMKMWTKFATD
;
A
#
# COMPACT_ATOMS: atom_id res chain seq x y z
N ASP A 1 -18.20 1.21 25.52
CA ASP A 1 -18.25 1.48 24.07
C ASP A 1 -16.86 1.65 23.48
N ALA A 2 -16.66 1.21 22.24
CA ALA A 2 -15.43 1.39 21.46
C ALA A 2 -15.84 1.96 20.08
N PRO A 3 -15.78 3.29 19.89
CA PRO A 3 -16.40 3.95 18.73
C PRO A 3 -15.70 3.70 17.38
N GLY A 4 -14.61 2.92 17.36
CA GLY A 4 -13.80 2.67 16.17
C GLY A 4 -12.93 3.87 15.77
N ASN A 5 -12.09 3.70 14.74
CA ASN A 5 -11.28 4.75 14.11
C ASN A 5 -10.31 5.54 15.01
N VAL A 6 -10.07 5.09 16.24
CA VAL A 6 -9.19 5.78 17.20
C VAL A 6 -7.80 6.10 16.63
N GLY A 7 -7.23 5.19 15.84
CA GLY A 7 -5.95 5.43 15.16
C GLY A 7 -5.98 6.59 14.14
N PHE A 8 -7.09 6.81 13.43
CA PHE A 8 -7.23 7.97 12.55
C PHE A 8 -7.40 9.27 13.34
N TYR A 9 -8.03 9.21 14.52
CA TYR A 9 -8.11 10.37 15.41
C TYR A 9 -6.74 10.74 15.99
N ASP A 10 -5.90 9.75 16.32
CA ASP A 10 -4.53 9.97 16.76
C ASP A 10 -3.70 10.65 15.66
N GLN A 11 -3.80 10.16 14.40
CA GLN A 11 -3.15 10.78 13.26
C GLN A 11 -3.64 12.23 13.01
N LEU A 12 -4.96 12.46 13.12
CA LEU A 12 -5.53 13.81 13.01
C LEU A 12 -5.02 14.74 14.12
N LEU A 13 -4.89 14.23 15.35
CA LEU A 13 -4.33 14.99 16.47
C LEU A 13 -2.87 15.36 16.20
N GLY A 14 -2.06 14.42 15.71
CA GLY A 14 -0.68 14.69 15.29
C GLY A 14 -0.61 15.76 14.20
N LEU A 15 -1.49 15.69 13.21
CA LEU A 15 -1.54 16.68 12.14
C LEU A 15 -1.95 18.08 12.62
N LYS A 16 -2.90 18.17 13.56
CA LYS A 16 -3.24 19.43 14.23
C LYS A 16 -2.05 20.00 14.98
N TRP A 17 -1.36 19.16 15.76
CA TRP A 17 -0.17 19.57 16.49
C TRP A 17 0.91 20.12 15.54
N VAL A 18 1.18 19.43 14.42
CA VAL A 18 2.12 19.92 13.39
C VAL A 18 1.66 21.27 12.85
N ARG A 19 0.40 21.42 12.44
CA ARG A 19 -0.12 22.69 11.91
C ARG A 19 0.01 23.85 12.90
N GLU A 20 -0.20 23.58 14.19
CA GLU A 20 -0.11 24.57 15.26
C GLU A 20 1.33 24.91 15.62
N ASN A 21 2.27 23.95 15.56
CA ASN A 21 3.59 24.09 16.19
C ASN A 21 4.77 24.08 15.20
N ILE A 22 4.61 23.63 13.95
CA ILE A 22 5.75 23.40 13.03
C ILE A 22 6.56 24.67 12.73
N HIS A 23 5.93 25.85 12.83
CA HIS A 23 6.59 27.14 12.68
C HIS A 23 7.69 27.38 13.73
N LEU A 24 7.57 26.78 14.92
CA LEU A 24 8.60 26.83 15.98
C LEU A 24 9.87 26.07 15.59
N PHE A 25 9.78 25.15 14.62
CA PHE A 25 10.89 24.34 14.10
C PHE A 25 11.35 24.83 12.72
N GLY A 26 10.91 26.00 12.28
CA GLY A 26 11.25 26.58 10.97
C GLY A 26 10.47 26.00 9.78
N GLY A 27 9.44 25.19 10.02
CA GLY A 27 8.57 24.70 8.96
C GLY A 27 7.39 25.63 8.66
N ASP A 28 6.71 25.35 7.55
CA ASP A 28 5.59 26.15 7.06
C ASP A 28 4.28 25.36 7.15
N LYS A 29 3.36 25.82 8.00
CA LYS A 29 2.07 25.16 8.23
C LYS A 29 1.17 25.14 6.99
N ASP A 30 1.40 26.01 6.01
CA ASP A 30 0.60 26.09 4.78
C ASP A 30 1.22 25.29 3.63
N ARG A 31 2.39 24.65 3.86
CA ARG A 31 3.09 23.75 2.93
C ARG A 31 3.30 22.35 3.50
N ILE A 32 2.42 21.88 4.38
CA ILE A 32 2.45 20.52 4.92
C ILE A 32 2.14 19.51 3.79
N THR A 33 3.00 18.51 3.62
CA THR A 33 2.77 17.35 2.75
C THR A 33 2.69 16.10 3.61
N ILE A 34 1.60 15.35 3.53
CA ILE A 34 1.50 14.04 4.18
C ILE A 34 1.90 12.95 3.19
N PHE A 35 2.58 11.91 3.66
CA PHE A 35 2.87 10.74 2.85
C PHE A 35 2.86 9.48 3.71
N GLY A 36 2.63 8.35 3.07
CA GLY A 36 2.64 7.07 3.75
C GLY A 36 2.61 5.91 2.78
N GLU A 37 3.06 4.78 3.28
CA GLU A 37 3.21 3.52 2.56
C GLU A 37 2.24 2.48 3.12
N SER A 38 1.66 1.64 2.25
CA SER A 38 0.73 0.57 2.65
C SER A 38 -0.46 1.10 3.48
N ALA A 39 -0.63 0.63 4.72
CA ALA A 39 -1.60 1.14 5.68
C ALA A 39 -1.41 2.64 6.00
N GLY A 40 -0.18 3.16 5.90
CA GLY A 40 0.09 4.60 5.93
C GLY A 40 -0.51 5.31 4.71
N SER A 41 -0.40 4.74 3.52
CA SER A 41 -1.04 5.28 2.31
C SER A 41 -2.57 5.23 2.39
N TRP A 42 -3.11 4.16 2.97
CA TRP A 42 -4.54 4.07 3.30
C TRP A 42 -4.97 5.19 4.25
N SER A 43 -4.15 5.48 5.26
CA SER A 43 -4.37 6.59 6.18
C SER A 43 -4.34 7.94 5.47
N VAL A 44 -3.38 8.16 4.57
CA VAL A 44 -3.31 9.37 3.72
C VAL A 44 -4.60 9.51 2.91
N SER A 45 -5.05 8.46 2.25
CA SER A 45 -6.30 8.51 1.48
C SER A 45 -7.55 8.78 2.34
N ALA A 46 -7.60 8.26 3.57
CA ALA A 46 -8.65 8.58 4.52
C ALA A 46 -8.64 10.06 4.92
N HIS A 47 -7.46 10.64 5.15
CA HIS A 47 -7.31 12.07 5.44
C HIS A 47 -7.66 12.97 4.24
N ILE A 48 -7.39 12.53 2.99
CA ILE A 48 -7.84 13.23 1.78
C ILE A 48 -9.37 13.33 1.74
N LEU A 49 -10.07 12.24 2.09
CA LEU A 49 -11.53 12.17 2.02
C LEU A 49 -12.24 12.75 3.25
N SER A 50 -11.58 12.79 4.40
CA SER A 50 -12.20 13.17 5.67
C SER A 50 -12.42 14.69 5.78
N PRO A 51 -13.66 15.16 6.05
CA PRO A 51 -13.92 16.58 6.28
C PRO A 51 -13.18 17.11 7.52
N LEU A 52 -12.85 16.25 8.49
CA LEU A 52 -12.13 16.65 9.71
C LEU A 52 -10.67 17.02 9.44
N SER A 53 -10.09 16.53 8.33
CA SER A 53 -8.70 16.80 7.93
C SER A 53 -8.60 17.89 6.86
N LYS A 54 -9.74 18.44 6.43
CA LYS A 54 -9.80 19.45 5.36
C LYS A 54 -9.00 20.68 5.74
N GLY A 55 -8.08 21.08 4.86
CA GLY A 55 -7.23 22.26 5.05
C GLY A 55 -6.07 22.06 6.01
N MET A 56 -5.82 20.83 6.49
CA MET A 56 -4.71 20.55 7.39
C MET A 56 -3.37 20.30 6.68
N PHE A 57 -3.41 19.87 5.42
CA PHE A 57 -2.25 19.63 4.57
C PHE A 57 -2.50 20.17 3.15
N LYS A 58 -1.41 20.42 2.43
CA LYS A 58 -1.39 20.99 1.08
C LYS A 58 -1.29 19.93 0.00
N ARG A 59 -0.46 18.89 0.22
CA ARG A 59 -0.20 17.81 -0.74
C ARG A 59 -0.19 16.45 -0.04
N ALA A 60 -0.38 15.40 -0.83
CA ALA A 60 -0.40 14.03 -0.34
C ALA A 60 0.35 13.11 -1.30
N ILE A 61 1.14 12.18 -0.77
CA ILE A 61 1.78 11.10 -1.52
C ILE A 61 1.29 9.76 -0.96
N MET A 62 0.92 8.86 -1.85
CA MET A 62 0.32 7.57 -1.53
C MET A 62 1.17 6.46 -2.14
N GLU A 63 1.93 5.76 -1.31
CA GLU A 63 2.85 4.70 -1.74
C GLU A 63 2.18 3.34 -1.56
N SER A 64 1.97 2.63 -2.66
CA SER A 64 1.50 1.24 -2.65
C SER A 64 0.21 0.98 -1.85
N GLY A 65 -0.81 1.84 -1.99
CA GLY A 65 -2.14 1.56 -1.44
C GLY A 65 -3.12 2.75 -1.47
N ALA A 66 -4.42 2.47 -1.47
CA ALA A 66 -5.47 3.47 -1.26
C ALA A 66 -6.72 2.85 -0.61
N HIS A 67 -7.41 3.61 0.25
CA HIS A 67 -8.78 3.26 0.63
C HIS A 67 -9.72 3.54 -0.53
N MET A 68 -10.26 2.47 -1.10
CA MET A 68 -11.44 2.57 -1.95
C MET A 68 -12.70 2.42 -1.11
N TYR A 69 -13.53 3.46 -1.17
CA TYR A 69 -14.93 3.36 -0.77
C TYR A 69 -15.66 2.51 -1.81
N ASN A 70 -15.93 1.25 -1.47
CA ASN A 70 -17.00 0.50 -2.12
C ASN A 70 -18.23 0.61 -1.22
N LYS A 71 -19.33 1.14 -1.76
CA LYS A 71 -20.57 1.42 -1.03
C LYS A 71 -21.16 0.15 -0.37
N ASP A 72 -20.73 -1.02 -0.85
CA ASP A 72 -21.17 -2.35 -0.39
C ASP A 72 -20.30 -2.93 0.75
N ARG A 73 -19.27 -2.20 1.23
CA ARG A 73 -18.45 -2.65 2.37
C ARG A 73 -19.08 -2.18 3.69
N ASP A 74 -20.09 -2.91 4.15
CA ASP A 74 -20.66 -2.72 5.48
C ASP A 74 -19.57 -2.93 6.55
N VAL A 75 -19.45 -1.94 7.45
CA VAL A 75 -18.37 -1.82 8.44
C VAL A 75 -18.52 -2.81 9.61
N VAL A 76 -19.65 -3.52 9.67
CA VAL A 76 -20.04 -4.40 10.79
C VAL A 76 -19.42 -5.80 10.69
N THR A 77 -19.07 -6.29 9.48
CA THR A 77 -18.55 -7.66 9.27
C THR A 77 -17.08 -7.85 9.66
N LYS A 78 -16.33 -6.78 9.95
CA LYS A 78 -14.88 -6.84 10.26
C LYS A 78 -14.54 -7.37 11.65
N ALA A 79 -15.42 -7.20 12.63
CA ALA A 79 -15.18 -7.74 13.98
C ALA A 79 -15.32 -9.26 14.00
N GLU A 80 -16.28 -9.82 13.25
CA GLU A 80 -16.50 -11.27 13.12
C GLU A 80 -15.38 -11.96 12.32
N ALA A 81 -14.88 -11.34 11.24
CA ALA A 81 -13.76 -11.89 10.46
C ALA A 81 -12.43 -11.94 11.26
N LEU A 82 -12.18 -10.96 12.13
CA LEU A 82 -11.02 -10.96 13.04
C LEU A 82 -11.15 -11.96 14.20
N LEU A 83 -12.38 -12.25 14.65
CA LEU A 83 -12.65 -13.33 15.60
C LEU A 83 -12.46 -14.72 14.98
N ASN A 84 -12.80 -14.90 13.70
CA ASN A 84 -12.57 -16.15 12.97
C ASN A 84 -11.10 -16.36 12.56
N ALA A 85 -10.32 -15.29 12.33
CA ALA A 85 -8.89 -15.39 12.00
C ALA A 85 -8.03 -15.95 13.14
N LYS A 86 -8.46 -15.85 14.40
CA LYS A 86 -7.77 -16.49 15.54
C LYS A 86 -7.94 -18.01 15.59
N ALA A 87 -8.89 -18.58 14.86
CA ALA A 87 -9.13 -20.02 14.83
C ALA A 87 -8.26 -20.79 13.81
N ILE A 88 -7.61 -20.10 12.87
CA ILE A 88 -6.88 -20.74 11.75
C ILE A 88 -5.47 -21.21 12.15
N HIS A 89 -5.03 -20.96 13.39
CA HIS A 89 -3.62 -21.14 13.78
C HIS A 89 -3.21 -22.56 14.22
N ALA A 90 -4.09 -23.57 14.23
CA ALA A 90 -3.74 -24.88 14.79
C ALA A 90 -3.81 -26.08 13.84
N GLU A 91 -4.44 -25.99 12.67
CA GLU A 91 -4.70 -27.18 11.84
C GLU A 91 -4.08 -27.16 10.44
N LEU A 92 -3.56 -26.00 9.99
CA LEU A 92 -3.05 -25.83 8.63
C LEU A 92 -1.63 -26.40 8.39
N ILE A 93 -0.98 -26.98 9.40
CA ILE A 93 0.43 -27.43 9.28
C ILE A 93 0.57 -28.92 8.94
N ARG A 94 -0.50 -29.75 9.03
CA ARG A 94 -0.29 -31.22 8.94
C ARG A 94 -0.65 -31.94 7.65
N GLU A 95 -1.51 -31.44 6.77
CA GLU A 95 -1.93 -32.22 5.59
C GLU A 95 -2.14 -31.36 4.34
N LEU A 96 -1.03 -31.02 3.66
CA LEU A 96 -1.07 -30.53 2.28
C LEU A 96 -1.53 -31.66 1.34
N LYS A 97 -2.84 -31.73 1.10
CA LYS A 97 -3.43 -32.43 -0.04
C LYS A 97 -4.53 -31.55 -0.68
N CYS A 98 -4.11 -30.74 -1.66
CA CYS A 98 -4.93 -30.14 -2.74
C CYS A 98 -6.26 -29.42 -2.37
N SER A 99 -6.23 -28.43 -1.48
CA SER A 99 -7.34 -27.46 -1.23
C SER A 99 -6.94 -25.98 -1.41
N ILE A 100 -5.73 -25.73 -1.93
CA ILE A 100 -5.06 -24.41 -1.89
C ILE A 100 -5.89 -23.29 -2.54
N LEU A 101 -6.63 -23.58 -3.60
CA LEU A 101 -7.39 -22.56 -4.34
C LEU A 101 -8.68 -22.15 -3.63
N GLU A 102 -9.44 -23.09 -3.06
CA GLU A 102 -10.65 -22.78 -2.28
C GLU A 102 -10.29 -22.09 -0.97
N ASP A 103 -9.29 -22.60 -0.25
CA ASP A 103 -8.77 -21.96 0.98
C ASP A 103 -8.24 -20.55 0.70
N TRP A 104 -7.65 -20.34 -0.48
CA TRP A 104 -7.18 -19.04 -0.91
C TRP A 104 -8.30 -18.07 -1.32
N LEU A 105 -9.31 -18.53 -2.07
CA LEU A 105 -10.49 -17.71 -2.40
C LEU A 105 -11.25 -17.31 -1.14
N ASN A 106 -11.39 -18.25 -0.20
CA ASN A 106 -11.94 -17.98 1.13
C ASN A 106 -11.09 -16.92 1.86
N SER A 107 -9.76 -16.94 1.71
CA SER A 107 -8.88 -15.90 2.26
C SER A 107 -9.09 -14.52 1.63
N ILE A 108 -9.47 -14.45 0.34
CA ILE A 108 -9.80 -13.17 -0.32
C ILE A 108 -11.20 -12.67 0.08
N GLU A 109 -12.18 -13.56 0.27
CA GLU A 109 -13.47 -13.19 0.84
C GLU A 109 -13.32 -12.64 2.27
N LEU A 110 -12.42 -13.23 3.08
CA LEU A 110 -12.05 -12.70 4.40
C LEU A 110 -11.44 -11.29 4.35
N LEU A 111 -10.84 -10.88 3.23
CA LEU A 111 -10.37 -9.51 3.00
C LEU A 111 -11.50 -8.54 2.59
N GLY A 112 -12.76 -9.00 2.58
CA GLY A 112 -13.96 -8.19 2.33
C GLY A 112 -14.27 -7.99 0.85
N TYR A 113 -13.84 -8.90 -0.02
CA TYR A 113 -14.24 -8.96 -1.43
C TYR A 113 -15.37 -9.98 -1.58
N HIS A 114 -16.62 -9.52 -1.66
CA HIS A 114 -17.78 -10.38 -1.86
C HIS A 114 -18.13 -10.51 -3.35
N ASN A 115 -18.76 -11.64 -3.73
CA ASN A 115 -19.23 -11.93 -5.09
C ASN A 115 -18.10 -11.97 -6.15
N ILE A 116 -16.94 -12.50 -5.78
CA ILE A 116 -15.85 -12.70 -6.73
C ILE A 116 -16.27 -13.74 -7.77
N ASN A 117 -16.19 -13.39 -9.05
CA ASN A 117 -16.37 -14.36 -10.11
C ASN A 117 -15.07 -15.17 -10.27
N VAL A 118 -14.99 -16.30 -9.56
CA VAL A 118 -13.82 -17.19 -9.53
C VAL A 118 -13.35 -17.57 -10.93
N LEU A 119 -14.27 -17.95 -11.82
CA LEU A 119 -13.93 -18.36 -13.19
C LEU A 119 -13.23 -17.24 -13.98
N LYS A 120 -13.64 -15.99 -13.79
CA LYS A 120 -12.96 -14.84 -14.43
C LYS A 120 -11.58 -14.58 -13.84
N VAL A 121 -11.42 -14.77 -12.53
CA VAL A 121 -10.13 -14.61 -11.85
C VAL A 121 -9.17 -15.71 -12.31
N GLU A 122 -9.61 -16.96 -12.36
CA GLU A 122 -8.84 -18.07 -12.90
C GLU A 122 -8.48 -17.84 -14.37
N GLU A 123 -9.44 -17.42 -15.20
CA GLU A 123 -9.15 -17.11 -16.61
C GLU A 123 -8.13 -15.98 -16.76
N HIS A 124 -8.17 -14.97 -15.89
CA HIS A 124 -7.25 -13.84 -16.01
C HIS A 124 -5.83 -14.17 -15.51
N TYR A 125 -5.70 -14.81 -14.35
CA TYR A 125 -4.41 -14.99 -13.68
C TYR A 125 -3.79 -16.37 -13.86
N LEU A 126 -4.59 -17.41 -14.14
CA LEU A 126 -4.13 -18.80 -14.21
C LEU A 126 -4.19 -19.41 -15.62
N LYS A 127 -4.77 -18.70 -16.60
CA LYS A 127 -4.83 -19.19 -17.98
C LYS A 127 -3.43 -19.40 -18.56
N GLY A 128 -3.13 -20.64 -18.90
CA GLY A 128 -1.82 -21.05 -19.43
C GLY A 128 -0.73 -21.18 -18.35
N VAL A 129 -1.05 -21.00 -17.07
CA VAL A 129 -0.13 -21.24 -15.96
C VAL A 129 -0.04 -22.74 -15.69
N ASN A 130 1.18 -23.28 -15.63
CA ASN A 130 1.39 -24.65 -15.18
C ASN A 130 1.14 -24.73 -13.67
N THR A 131 0.02 -25.32 -13.28
CA THR A 131 -0.37 -25.46 -11.87
C THR A 131 0.47 -26.47 -11.08
N TRP A 132 1.33 -27.25 -11.75
CA TRP A 132 2.34 -28.09 -11.09
C TRP A 132 3.66 -27.35 -10.84
N ASP A 133 3.83 -26.18 -11.47
CA ASP A 133 4.98 -25.31 -11.24
C ASP A 133 4.67 -24.35 -10.08
N SER A 134 5.25 -24.66 -8.92
CA SER A 134 5.09 -23.85 -7.71
C SER A 134 5.56 -22.40 -7.90
N GLN A 135 6.50 -22.13 -8.81
CA GLN A 135 6.99 -20.78 -9.08
C GLN A 135 5.97 -20.01 -9.92
N ALA A 136 5.47 -20.61 -10.99
CA ALA A 136 4.46 -20.01 -11.86
C ALA A 136 3.18 -19.67 -11.07
N LEU A 137 2.75 -20.57 -10.19
CA LEU A 137 1.63 -20.32 -9.27
C LEU A 137 1.89 -19.17 -8.30
N ARG A 138 3.07 -19.10 -7.67
CA ARG A 138 3.44 -18.00 -6.76
C ARG A 138 3.43 -16.66 -7.46
N THR A 139 3.92 -16.58 -8.69
CA THR A 139 3.92 -15.35 -9.48
C THR A 139 2.50 -14.91 -9.82
N ALA A 140 1.66 -15.82 -10.32
CA ALA A 140 0.25 -15.51 -10.62
C ALA A 140 -0.52 -15.04 -9.38
N PHE A 141 -0.30 -15.71 -8.26
CA PHE A 141 -0.88 -15.36 -6.97
C PHE A 141 -0.43 -13.97 -6.47
N SER A 142 0.87 -13.69 -6.56
CA SER A 142 1.44 -12.40 -6.12
C SER A 142 0.89 -11.25 -6.96
N ALA A 143 0.73 -11.46 -8.29
CA ALA A 143 0.12 -10.48 -9.18
C ALA A 143 -1.33 -10.18 -8.77
N LEU A 144 -2.13 -11.22 -8.52
CA LEU A 144 -3.52 -11.04 -8.13
C LEU A 144 -3.68 -10.38 -6.76
N LEU A 145 -2.94 -10.79 -5.74
CA LEU A 145 -3.00 -10.10 -4.44
C LEU A 145 -2.55 -8.65 -4.55
N GLY A 146 -1.48 -8.39 -5.32
CA GLY A 146 -0.99 -7.04 -5.60
C GLY A 146 -2.06 -6.18 -6.28
N ASP A 147 -2.72 -6.72 -7.29
CA ASP A 147 -3.81 -6.05 -8.02
C ASP A 147 -5.00 -5.77 -7.12
N ALA A 148 -5.46 -6.78 -6.38
CA ALA A 148 -6.65 -6.69 -5.54
C ALA A 148 -6.46 -5.72 -4.38
N ILE A 149 -5.29 -5.74 -3.72
CA ILE A 149 -5.07 -5.02 -2.45
C ILE A 149 -4.46 -3.62 -2.69
N ASN A 150 -3.55 -3.49 -3.66
CA ASN A 150 -2.75 -2.28 -3.82
C ASN A 150 -2.97 -1.60 -5.19
N ILE A 151 -2.70 -2.27 -6.30
CA ILE A 151 -2.60 -1.63 -7.63
C ILE A 151 -3.96 -1.12 -8.10
N CYS A 152 -4.99 -1.97 -8.19
CA CYS A 152 -6.30 -1.55 -8.68
C CYS A 152 -6.95 -0.51 -7.75
N PRO A 153 -6.94 -0.67 -6.40
CA PRO A 153 -7.43 0.37 -5.49
C PRO A 153 -6.75 1.73 -5.66
N THR A 154 -5.42 1.74 -5.79
CA THR A 154 -4.63 2.97 -5.95
C THR A 154 -4.94 3.63 -7.30
N TYR A 155 -4.93 2.85 -8.38
CA TYR A 155 -5.24 3.37 -9.71
C TYR A 155 -6.67 3.94 -9.81
N LEU A 156 -7.66 3.22 -9.26
CA LEU A 156 -9.05 3.66 -9.27
C LEU A 156 -9.26 4.90 -8.40
N PHE A 157 -8.61 4.99 -7.24
CA PHE A 157 -8.60 6.20 -6.42
C PHE A 157 -8.01 7.37 -7.21
N ALA A 158 -6.82 7.21 -7.79
CA ALA A 158 -6.14 8.25 -8.57
C ALA A 158 -6.98 8.72 -9.76
N LYS A 159 -7.56 7.79 -10.52
CA LYS A 159 -8.43 8.08 -11.66
C LYS A 159 -9.67 8.87 -11.25
N ARG A 160 -10.37 8.45 -10.19
CA ARG A 160 -11.56 9.15 -9.69
C ARG A 160 -11.19 10.52 -9.11
N PHE A 161 -10.09 10.60 -8.36
CA PHE A 161 -9.61 11.85 -7.81
C PHE A 161 -9.32 12.84 -8.94
N ALA A 162 -8.55 12.44 -9.96
CA ALA A 162 -8.26 13.25 -11.15
C ALA A 162 -9.51 13.76 -11.89
N GLN A 163 -10.61 13.00 -11.89
CA GLN A 163 -11.87 13.39 -12.53
C GLN A 163 -12.73 14.36 -11.69
N THR A 164 -12.48 14.45 -10.39
CA THR A 164 -13.31 15.23 -9.45
C THR A 164 -12.63 16.50 -8.95
N VAL A 165 -11.31 16.57 -9.04
CA VAL A 165 -10.54 17.72 -8.59
C VAL A 165 -10.68 18.92 -9.54
N LYS A 166 -10.48 20.12 -9.01
CA LYS A 166 -10.46 21.35 -9.82
C LYS A 166 -9.28 21.30 -10.80
N GLU A 167 -9.36 22.00 -11.93
CA GLU A 167 -8.32 22.06 -12.96
C GLU A 167 -6.91 22.41 -12.44
N SER A 168 -6.81 23.01 -11.24
CA SER A 168 -5.54 23.36 -10.58
C SER A 168 -4.90 22.25 -9.74
N GLN A 169 -5.50 21.06 -9.64
CA GLN A 169 -4.96 19.93 -8.89
C GLN A 169 -4.49 18.83 -9.87
N SER A 170 -3.21 18.49 -9.77
CA SER A 170 -2.59 17.46 -10.61
C SER A 170 -2.47 16.13 -9.86
N VAL A 171 -2.63 15.03 -10.59
CA VAL A 171 -2.37 13.67 -10.09
C VAL A 171 -1.19 13.10 -10.86
N TYR A 172 -0.18 12.62 -10.14
CA TYR A 172 0.97 11.92 -10.70
C TYR A 172 0.97 10.48 -10.20
N SER A 173 1.37 9.55 -11.07
CA SER A 173 1.48 8.13 -10.74
C SER A 173 2.87 7.64 -11.13
N TYR A 174 3.44 6.75 -10.34
CA TYR A 174 4.69 6.07 -10.65
C TYR A 174 4.51 4.56 -10.51
N GLN A 175 5.43 3.82 -11.14
CA GLN A 175 5.61 2.40 -10.93
C GLN A 175 7.08 2.18 -10.61
N LEU A 176 7.37 1.49 -9.51
CA LEU A 176 8.73 1.16 -9.14
C LEU A 176 9.22 -0.01 -10.00
N LEU A 177 10.31 0.22 -10.73
CA LEU A 177 10.94 -0.77 -11.62
C LEU A 177 12.37 -1.13 -11.20
N TYR A 178 12.82 -0.58 -10.08
CA TYR A 178 14.15 -0.83 -9.51
C TYR A 178 14.04 -1.07 -8.01
N ALA A 179 14.81 -2.04 -7.50
CA ALA A 179 14.92 -2.33 -6.08
C ALA A 179 16.37 -2.72 -5.74
N SER A 180 16.78 -2.42 -4.51
CA SER A 180 18.11 -2.80 -4.02
C SER A 180 18.16 -4.30 -3.70
N ASP A 181 19.13 -5.01 -4.26
CA ASP A 181 19.39 -6.42 -3.94
C ASP A 181 19.69 -6.61 -2.45
N TYR A 182 20.45 -5.68 -1.85
CA TYR A 182 20.78 -5.71 -0.42
C TYR A 182 19.52 -5.59 0.44
N PHE A 183 18.67 -4.61 0.15
CA PHE A 183 17.46 -4.41 0.93
C PHE A 183 16.43 -5.52 0.72
N ALA A 184 16.27 -6.00 -0.51
CA ALA A 184 15.39 -7.12 -0.82
C ALA A 184 15.81 -8.38 -0.05
N LYS A 185 17.12 -8.67 0.02
CA LYS A 185 17.65 -9.77 0.82
C LYS A 185 17.32 -9.61 2.31
N LYS A 186 17.43 -8.40 2.86
CA LYS A 186 17.02 -8.11 4.25
C LYS A 186 15.54 -8.36 4.50
N MET A 187 14.71 -8.06 3.50
CA MET A 187 13.26 -8.27 3.54
C MET A 187 12.85 -9.70 3.18
N SER A 188 13.81 -10.62 3.00
CA SER A 188 13.56 -11.99 2.51
C SER A 188 12.73 -12.02 1.21
N CYS A 189 12.93 -11.00 0.37
CA CYS A 189 12.33 -10.86 -0.94
C CYS A 189 13.29 -11.38 -2.01
N ASP A 190 12.85 -12.36 -2.80
CA ASP A 190 13.57 -12.81 -3.97
C ASP A 190 13.05 -12.08 -5.22
N ILE A 191 13.73 -10.99 -5.60
CA ILE A 191 13.31 -10.16 -6.74
C ILE A 191 13.26 -10.95 -8.05
N LYS A 192 14.12 -11.97 -8.22
CA LYS A 192 14.18 -12.73 -9.47
C LYS A 192 12.93 -13.58 -9.70
N THR A 193 12.33 -14.05 -8.63
CA THR A 193 11.19 -14.97 -8.68
C THR A 193 9.86 -14.27 -8.39
N MET A 194 9.87 -13.32 -7.45
CA MET A 194 8.67 -12.60 -7.00
C MET A 194 8.48 -11.24 -7.67
N GLY A 195 9.50 -10.73 -8.36
CA GLY A 195 9.55 -9.35 -8.80
C GLY A 195 9.82 -8.40 -7.62
N ILE A 196 9.61 -7.10 -7.86
CA ILE A 196 9.84 -6.09 -6.83
C ILE A 196 8.76 -6.21 -5.75
N CYS A 197 9.19 -6.53 -4.53
CA CYS A 197 8.28 -6.68 -3.41
C CYS A 197 7.66 -5.34 -2.97
N HIS A 198 6.65 -5.47 -2.11
CA HIS A 198 5.98 -4.35 -1.46
C HIS A 198 6.97 -3.52 -0.61
N ALA A 199 6.80 -2.19 -0.59
CA ALA A 199 7.62 -1.22 0.15
C ALA A 199 9.10 -1.08 -0.24
N MET A 200 9.52 -1.57 -1.42
CA MET A 200 10.92 -1.49 -1.86
C MET A 200 11.40 -0.07 -2.23
N ASP A 201 10.49 0.90 -2.36
CA ASP A 201 10.79 2.32 -2.56
C ASP A 201 11.14 3.05 -1.26
N VAL A 202 10.61 2.61 -0.12
CA VAL A 202 10.79 3.27 1.19
C VAL A 202 12.26 3.57 1.52
N PRO A 203 13.22 2.63 1.39
CA PRO A 203 14.63 2.92 1.68
C PRO A 203 15.19 4.07 0.84
N PHE A 204 14.75 4.19 -0.42
CA PHE A 204 15.19 5.23 -1.33
C PHE A 204 14.57 6.59 -0.99
N VAL A 205 13.28 6.61 -0.62
CA VAL A 205 12.58 7.81 -0.16
C VAL A 205 13.25 8.40 1.10
N PHE A 206 13.67 7.54 2.02
CA PHE A 206 14.33 7.95 3.27
C PHE A 206 15.86 8.07 3.19
N GLY A 207 16.45 7.81 2.02
CA GLY A 207 17.90 7.95 1.82
C GLY A 207 18.74 6.92 2.59
N LEU A 208 18.20 5.74 2.89
CA LEU A 208 18.93 4.68 3.61
C LEU A 208 20.26 4.30 2.92
N PRO A 209 20.35 4.23 1.57
CA PRO A 209 21.64 4.01 0.90
C PRO A 209 22.71 5.08 1.20
N LEU A 210 22.30 6.32 1.48
CA LEU A 210 23.22 7.41 1.85
C LEU A 210 23.72 7.28 3.30
N LEU A 211 22.90 6.70 4.18
CA LEU A 211 23.23 6.50 5.59
C LEU A 211 24.13 5.28 5.82
N SER A 212 24.10 4.29 4.92
CA SER A 212 24.90 3.07 5.02
C SER A 212 25.57 2.74 3.69
N PRO A 213 26.43 3.63 3.15
CA PRO A 213 26.93 3.53 1.78
C PRO A 213 27.82 2.29 1.52
N ASN A 214 28.34 1.65 2.56
CA ASN A 214 29.13 0.41 2.42
C ASN A 214 28.26 -0.83 2.17
N ASP A 215 26.97 -0.75 2.47
CA ASP A 215 26.03 -1.86 2.34
C ASP A 215 25.27 -1.85 1.00
N TYR A 216 25.24 -0.70 0.34
CA TYR A 216 24.46 -0.44 -0.87
C TYR A 216 25.38 -0.22 -2.08
N SER A 217 24.88 -0.51 -3.27
CA SER A 217 25.62 -0.22 -4.50
C SER A 217 25.66 1.29 -4.81
N GLN A 218 26.54 1.69 -5.72
CA GLN A 218 26.56 3.08 -6.18
C GLN A 218 25.25 3.43 -6.92
N GLU A 219 24.67 2.47 -7.64
CA GLU A 219 23.38 2.58 -8.30
C GLU A 219 22.24 2.80 -7.28
N ASP A 220 22.25 2.08 -6.15
CA ASP A 220 21.29 2.30 -5.06
C ASP A 220 21.38 3.70 -4.47
N ILE A 221 22.61 4.21 -4.29
CA ILE A 221 22.87 5.55 -3.77
C ILE A 221 22.35 6.62 -4.74
N ASP A 222 22.62 6.46 -6.04
CA ASP A 222 22.20 7.44 -7.04
C ASP A 222 20.69 7.40 -7.28
N PHE A 223 20.08 6.21 -7.22
CA PHE A 223 18.63 6.07 -7.24
C PHE A 223 17.97 6.69 -6.00
N ALA A 224 18.54 6.51 -4.80
CA ALA A 224 18.05 7.19 -3.59
C ALA A 224 18.03 8.71 -3.75
N LYS A 225 19.12 9.31 -4.24
CA LYS A 225 19.18 10.76 -4.50
C LYS A 225 18.11 11.21 -5.49
N TYR A 226 17.88 10.43 -6.54
CA TYR A 226 16.84 10.70 -7.54
C TYR A 226 15.44 10.67 -6.93
N VAL A 227 15.10 9.61 -6.19
CA VAL A 227 13.80 9.45 -5.51
C VAL A 227 13.58 10.57 -4.50
N MET A 228 14.53 10.83 -3.60
CA MET A 228 14.45 11.93 -2.62
C MET A 228 14.20 13.28 -3.29
N LYS A 229 14.91 13.55 -4.40
CA LYS A 229 14.71 14.79 -5.18
C LYS A 229 13.30 14.87 -5.76
N MET A 230 12.74 13.77 -6.28
CA MET A 230 11.36 13.77 -6.78
C MET A 230 10.33 14.04 -5.67
N TRP A 231 10.45 13.35 -4.53
CA TRP A 231 9.52 13.52 -3.40
C TRP A 231 9.57 14.93 -2.83
N THR A 232 10.77 15.45 -2.61
CA THR A 232 10.96 16.80 -2.08
C THR A 232 10.50 17.86 -3.06
N LYS A 233 10.77 17.70 -4.37
CA LYS A 233 10.27 18.61 -5.40
C LYS A 233 8.75 18.64 -5.45
N PHE A 234 8.10 17.48 -5.37
CA PHE A 234 6.63 17.43 -5.27
C PHE A 234 6.13 18.11 -3.99
N ALA A 235 6.82 17.95 -2.86
CA ALA A 235 6.43 18.61 -1.61
C ALA A 235 6.59 20.14 -1.65
N THR A 236 7.51 20.68 -2.46
CA THR A 236 7.82 22.11 -2.52
C THR A 236 7.06 22.87 -3.61
N ASP A 237 6.91 22.29 -4.79
CA ASP A 237 6.37 22.93 -6.00
C ASP A 237 4.84 22.85 -6.07
#